data_AF-A0A519IQ61-F1
#
_entry.id   AF-A0A519IQ61-F1
#
_cell.length_a   1.000
_cell.length_b   1.000
_cell.length_c   1.000
_cell.angle_alpha   90.00
_cell.angle_beta   90.00
_cell.angle_gamma   90.00
#
_symmetry.space_group_name_H-M   'P 1'
#
loop_
_entity.id
_entity.type
_entity.pdbx_description
1 polymer ?
#
loop_
_entity_poly.entity_id
_entity_poly.type
_entity_poly.pdbx_seq_one_letter_code
_entity_poly.pdbx_strand_id
1 'polypeptide(L)'
;MTRAKLFLIVAATTVALAVAGVLGAALVVYGGLYEVAATRQHWQATHTLLEVAMRQSVRLRARDIDEPPLADERMALRGAACFRDKCVQCHGAPGVAQGDIGKSMQPLPGPLVDARQHWRPRELYWLVRHGLKMTGMPAWEYRLADSEIWDVVAFMQHLPTLNATQYAQWQQRTAAEPVVPACGRTTETLAQTTAVDVQRGRQALHQYACTACHSTPGVTGPAAFVGPPLDRFATRGLIAGTLPNTPDNLVRWLMHTQKVKPGTAMPELGVAPQDARDMAAYLATLR
;
A
#
# COMPACT_ATOMS: atom_id res chain seq x y z
N MET A 1 20.41 -23.34 -48.99
CA MET A 1 20.89 -22.26 -48.09
C MET A 1 21.68 -22.91 -46.96
N THR A 2 22.90 -22.44 -46.64
CA THR A 2 23.72 -23.08 -45.59
C THR A 2 23.16 -22.77 -44.20
N ARG A 3 23.36 -23.68 -43.23
CA ARG A 3 22.95 -23.46 -41.82
C ARG A 3 23.49 -22.14 -41.25
N ALA A 4 24.71 -21.76 -41.65
CA ALA A 4 25.31 -20.48 -41.28
C ALA A 4 24.57 -19.28 -41.85
N LYS A 5 24.14 -19.32 -43.12
CA LYS A 5 23.33 -18.25 -43.73
C LYS A 5 21.96 -18.14 -43.08
N LEU A 6 21.31 -19.27 -42.78
CA LEU A 6 20.03 -19.27 -42.06
C LEU A 6 20.17 -18.67 -40.66
N PHE A 7 21.22 -19.05 -39.91
CA PHE A 7 21.50 -18.51 -38.59
C PHE A 7 21.74 -16.99 -38.62
N LEU A 8 22.53 -16.50 -39.57
CA LEU A 8 22.79 -15.07 -39.73
C LEU A 8 21.51 -14.28 -40.05
N ILE A 9 20.64 -14.82 -40.92
CA ILE A 9 19.36 -14.19 -41.24
C ILE A 9 18.48 -14.13 -39.98
N VAL A 10 18.31 -15.24 -39.27
CA VAL A 10 17.51 -15.28 -38.04
C VAL A 10 18.04 -14.29 -37.01
N ALA A 11 19.35 -14.29 -36.75
CA ALA A 11 19.97 -13.37 -35.80
C ALA A 11 19.78 -11.89 -36.21
N ALA A 12 20.02 -11.56 -37.49
CA ALA A 12 19.83 -10.20 -38.00
C ALA A 12 18.36 -9.76 -37.91
N THR A 13 17.41 -10.64 -38.27
CA THR A 13 15.98 -10.36 -38.14
C THR A 13 15.56 -10.16 -36.69
N THR A 14 16.03 -11.00 -35.76
CA THR A 14 15.74 -10.84 -34.33
C THR A 14 16.27 -9.51 -33.80
N VAL A 15 17.50 -9.14 -34.13
CA VAL A 15 18.09 -7.85 -33.73
C VAL A 15 17.31 -6.68 -34.33
N ALA A 16 16.97 -6.73 -35.62
CA ALA A 16 16.21 -5.68 -36.28
C ALA A 16 14.82 -5.49 -35.64
N LEU A 17 14.11 -6.58 -35.34
CA LEU A 17 12.82 -6.53 -34.65
C LEU A 17 12.94 -5.98 -33.23
N ALA A 18 13.99 -6.37 -32.50
CA ALA A 18 14.24 -5.84 -31.15
C ALA A 18 14.51 -4.33 -31.18
N VAL A 19 15.34 -3.86 -32.11
CA VAL A 19 15.61 -2.42 -32.30
C VAL A 19 14.34 -1.66 -32.69
N ALA A 20 13.57 -2.17 -33.65
CA ALA A 20 12.30 -1.57 -34.04
C ALA A 20 11.32 -1.50 -32.86
N GLY A 21 11.25 -2.55 -32.03
CA GLY A 21 10.43 -2.57 -30.82
C GLY A 21 10.86 -1.51 -29.80
N VAL A 22 12.16 -1.37 -29.54
CA VAL A 22 12.70 -0.34 -28.62
C VAL A 22 12.42 1.06 -29.14
N LEU A 23 12.65 1.31 -30.43
CA LEU A 23 12.36 2.61 -31.05
C LEU A 23 10.87 2.93 -31.01
N GLY A 24 10.01 1.95 -31.27
CA GLY A 24 8.55 2.10 -31.16
C GLY A 24 8.11 2.42 -29.73
N ALA A 25 8.65 1.72 -28.73
CA ALA A 25 8.36 2.00 -27.32
C ALA A 25 8.84 3.40 -26.91
N ALA A 26 10.05 3.80 -27.35
CA ALA A 26 10.58 5.13 -27.10
C ALA A 26 9.70 6.22 -27.73
N LEU A 27 9.21 6.02 -28.95
CA LEU A 27 8.27 6.94 -29.60
C LEU A 27 6.97 7.09 -28.80
N VAL A 28 6.42 5.99 -28.27
CA VAL A 28 5.19 6.05 -27.46
C VAL A 28 5.41 6.82 -26.16
N VAL A 29 6.51 6.55 -25.45
CA VAL A 29 6.81 7.15 -24.14
C VAL A 29 7.24 8.61 -24.28
N TYR A 30 8.28 8.88 -25.10
CA TYR A 30 8.84 10.23 -25.24
C TYR A 30 8.03 11.11 -26.19
N GLY A 31 7.26 10.53 -27.09
CA GLY A 31 6.30 11.24 -27.92
C GLY A 31 4.98 11.56 -27.21
N GLY A 32 4.77 11.07 -25.97
CA GLY A 32 3.54 11.31 -25.21
C GLY A 32 2.30 10.69 -25.84
N LEU A 33 2.45 9.62 -26.63
CA LEU A 33 1.33 8.97 -27.32
C LEU A 33 0.45 8.14 -26.37
N TYR A 34 0.96 7.84 -25.18
CA TYR A 34 0.20 7.20 -24.12
C TYR A 34 -0.45 8.24 -23.21
N GLU A 35 -1.77 8.40 -23.32
CA GLU A 35 -2.55 9.30 -22.49
C GLU A 35 -2.62 8.80 -21.04
N VAL A 36 -2.23 9.65 -20.10
CA VAL A 36 -2.14 9.33 -18.66
C VAL A 36 -3.27 9.91 -17.83
N ALA A 37 -4.16 10.72 -18.44
CA ALA A 37 -5.35 11.23 -17.77
C ALA A 37 -6.20 10.09 -17.20
N ALA A 38 -6.54 10.18 -15.91
CA ALA A 38 -7.35 9.16 -15.22
C ALA A 38 -8.77 8.98 -15.82
N THR A 39 -9.24 9.96 -16.60
CA THR A 39 -10.50 9.90 -17.36
C THR A 39 -10.42 9.00 -18.60
N ARG A 40 -9.24 8.50 -18.97
CA ARG A 40 -9.05 7.51 -20.03
C ARG A 40 -8.67 6.16 -19.44
N GLN A 41 -9.13 5.09 -20.07
CA GLN A 41 -8.78 3.72 -19.70
C GLN A 41 -7.44 3.34 -20.32
N HIS A 42 -6.73 2.42 -19.66
CA HIS A 42 -5.61 1.72 -20.29
C HIS A 42 -6.06 1.03 -21.58
N TRP A 43 -5.17 0.92 -22.56
CA TRP A 43 -5.42 0.03 -23.70
C TRP A 43 -5.65 -1.40 -23.20
N GLN A 44 -6.55 -2.14 -23.84
CA GLN A 44 -6.92 -3.48 -23.40
C GLN A 44 -5.70 -4.41 -23.24
N ALA A 45 -4.74 -4.35 -24.16
CA ALA A 45 -3.51 -5.14 -24.08
C ALA A 45 -2.68 -4.80 -22.84
N THR A 46 -2.50 -3.50 -22.56
CA THR A 46 -1.80 -3.02 -21.36
C THR A 46 -2.52 -3.44 -20.08
N HIS A 47 -3.86 -3.28 -20.04
CA HIS A 47 -4.68 -3.71 -18.91
C HIS A 47 -4.53 -5.21 -18.65
N THR A 48 -4.73 -6.05 -19.66
CA THR A 48 -4.61 -7.51 -19.53
C THR A 48 -3.23 -7.93 -19.04
N LEU A 49 -2.16 -7.31 -19.57
CA LEU A 49 -0.79 -7.61 -19.13
C LEU A 49 -0.58 -7.28 -17.65
N LEU A 50 -0.99 -6.09 -17.22
CA LEU A 50 -0.87 -5.65 -15.83
C LEU A 50 -1.70 -6.53 -14.89
N GLU A 51 -2.92 -6.89 -15.29
CA GLU A 51 -3.80 -7.76 -14.51
C GLU A 51 -3.20 -9.16 -14.33
N VAL A 52 -2.70 -9.77 -15.40
CA VAL A 52 -2.03 -11.08 -15.33
C VAL A 52 -0.80 -11.00 -14.43
N ALA A 53 0.06 -9.99 -14.63
CA ALA A 53 1.25 -9.79 -13.80
C ALA A 53 0.90 -9.65 -12.31
N MET A 54 -0.13 -8.86 -12.00
CA MET A 54 -0.65 -8.69 -10.64
C MET A 54 -1.13 -10.03 -10.07
N ARG A 55 -2.03 -10.76 -10.76
CA ARG A 55 -2.56 -12.04 -10.27
C ARG A 55 -1.45 -13.07 -10.01
N GLN A 56 -0.47 -13.18 -10.92
CA GLN A 56 0.65 -14.11 -10.74
C GLN A 56 1.57 -13.68 -9.59
N SER A 57 1.82 -12.38 -9.43
CA SER A 57 2.59 -11.86 -8.29
C SER A 57 1.92 -12.18 -6.96
N VAL A 58 0.61 -11.91 -6.83
CA VAL A 58 -0.15 -12.20 -5.60
C VAL A 58 -0.09 -13.69 -5.27
N ARG A 59 -0.38 -14.57 -6.25
CA ARG A 59 -0.29 -16.03 -6.08
C ARG A 59 1.07 -16.48 -5.56
N LEU A 60 2.15 -15.97 -6.17
CA LEU A 60 3.50 -16.32 -5.78
C LEU A 60 3.84 -15.85 -4.36
N ARG A 61 3.45 -14.63 -3.99
CA ARG A 61 3.81 -14.03 -2.70
C ARG A 61 2.91 -14.47 -1.54
N ALA A 62 1.69 -14.92 -1.83
CA ALA A 62 0.76 -15.40 -0.83
C ALA A 62 0.83 -16.92 -0.59
N ARG A 63 1.66 -17.65 -1.35
CA ARG A 63 1.68 -19.13 -1.34
C ARG A 63 2.02 -19.73 0.04
N ASP A 64 2.90 -19.07 0.79
CA ASP A 64 3.45 -19.53 2.07
C ASP A 64 2.78 -18.84 3.27
N ILE A 65 1.62 -18.19 3.06
CA ILE A 65 0.86 -17.56 4.13
C ILE A 65 -0.08 -18.58 4.74
N ASP A 66 0.06 -18.76 6.06
CA ASP A 66 -0.82 -19.60 6.86
C ASP A 66 -2.15 -18.90 7.12
N GLU A 67 -3.24 -19.57 6.78
CA GLU A 67 -4.61 -19.07 6.98
C GLU A 67 -5.09 -19.50 8.38
N PRO A 68 -5.48 -18.56 9.27
CA PRO A 68 -6.14 -18.92 10.51
C PRO A 68 -7.56 -19.46 10.22
N PRO A 69 -8.21 -20.14 11.18
CA PRO A 69 -9.59 -20.56 11.03
C PRO A 69 -10.55 -19.36 10.87
N LEU A 70 -11.06 -19.13 9.66
CA LEU A 70 -11.90 -17.96 9.34
C LEU A 70 -13.39 -18.14 9.63
N ALA A 71 -13.77 -19.25 10.28
CA ALA A 71 -15.17 -19.58 10.56
C ALA A 71 -15.74 -18.90 11.82
N ASP A 72 -14.89 -18.24 12.62
CA ASP A 72 -15.32 -17.53 13.83
C ASP A 72 -16.12 -16.27 13.46
N GLU A 73 -17.40 -16.23 13.84
CA GLU A 73 -18.27 -15.09 13.58
C GLU A 73 -17.80 -13.82 14.31
N ARG A 74 -17.18 -13.95 15.50
CA ARG A 74 -16.64 -12.78 16.23
C ARG A 74 -15.51 -12.12 15.44
N MET A 75 -14.69 -12.92 14.78
CA MET A 75 -13.64 -12.47 13.86
C MET A 75 -14.23 -11.70 12.68
N ALA A 76 -15.27 -12.25 12.05
CA ALA A 76 -15.98 -11.58 10.97
C ALA A 76 -16.69 -10.29 11.42
N LEU A 77 -17.24 -10.23 12.64
CA LEU A 77 -17.87 -9.01 13.18
C LEU A 77 -16.84 -7.89 13.40
N ARG A 78 -15.66 -8.20 13.97
CA ARG A 78 -14.55 -7.22 14.04
C ARG A 78 -14.14 -6.74 12.64
N GLY A 79 -14.06 -7.68 11.69
CA GLY A 79 -13.78 -7.39 10.29
C GLY A 79 -14.81 -6.48 9.64
N ALA A 80 -16.10 -6.68 9.92
CA ALA A 80 -17.19 -5.88 9.37
C ALA A 80 -17.11 -4.41 9.80
N ALA A 81 -16.73 -4.14 11.05
CA ALA A 81 -16.52 -2.80 11.56
C ALA A 81 -15.33 -2.12 10.84
N CYS A 82 -14.23 -2.85 10.65
CA CYS A 82 -13.04 -2.34 10.00
C CYS A 82 -13.22 -2.14 8.49
N PHE A 83 -13.93 -3.06 7.83
CA PHE A 83 -14.33 -2.94 6.43
C PHE A 83 -15.17 -1.68 6.18
N ARG A 84 -16.14 -1.40 7.05
CA ARG A 84 -16.96 -0.18 6.97
C ARG A 84 -16.09 1.08 7.04
N ASP A 85 -15.17 1.12 8.00
CA ASP A 85 -14.35 2.30 8.27
C ASP A 85 -13.29 2.57 7.20
N LYS A 86 -12.68 1.51 6.63
CA LYS A 86 -11.50 1.64 5.77
C LYS A 86 -11.71 1.26 4.30
N CYS A 87 -12.65 0.38 4.00
CA CYS A 87 -12.77 -0.23 2.66
C CYS A 87 -13.97 0.31 1.86
N VAL A 88 -15.10 0.58 2.52
CA VAL A 88 -16.37 0.97 1.86
C VAL A 88 -16.23 2.25 1.04
N GLN A 89 -15.42 3.20 1.48
CA GLN A 89 -15.23 4.47 0.76
C GLN A 89 -14.77 4.25 -0.70
N CYS A 90 -13.92 3.24 -0.94
CA CYS A 90 -13.42 2.92 -2.26
C CYS A 90 -14.19 1.79 -2.93
N HIS A 91 -14.52 0.73 -2.18
CA HIS A 91 -15.08 -0.51 -2.75
C HIS A 91 -16.61 -0.61 -2.71
N GLY A 92 -17.29 0.22 -1.91
CA GLY A 92 -18.72 0.08 -1.64
C GLY A 92 -19.04 -1.19 -0.82
N ALA A 93 -20.32 -1.53 -0.74
CA ALA A 93 -20.83 -2.73 -0.08
C ALA A 93 -22.22 -3.11 -0.63
N PRO A 94 -22.82 -4.25 -0.25
CA PRO A 94 -24.21 -4.55 -0.60
C PRO A 94 -25.16 -3.40 -0.20
N GLY A 95 -25.81 -2.78 -1.19
CA GLY A 95 -26.69 -1.63 -0.98
C GLY A 95 -25.99 -0.30 -0.69
N VAL A 96 -24.66 -0.24 -0.74
CA VAL A 96 -23.87 0.98 -0.50
C VAL A 96 -22.96 1.24 -1.68
N ALA A 97 -23.19 2.34 -2.38
CA ALA A 97 -22.34 2.75 -3.50
C ALA A 97 -20.94 3.15 -3.03
N GLN A 98 -19.95 3.04 -3.93
CA GLN A 98 -18.62 3.61 -3.72
C GLN A 98 -18.71 5.12 -3.46
N GLY A 99 -17.79 5.66 -2.67
CA GLY A 99 -17.64 7.10 -2.50
C GLY A 99 -17.04 7.75 -3.75
N ASP A 100 -17.05 9.09 -3.79
CA ASP A 100 -16.60 9.83 -4.98
C ASP A 100 -15.12 9.62 -5.27
N ILE A 101 -14.29 9.42 -4.24
CA ILE A 101 -12.89 9.04 -4.42
C ILE A 101 -12.77 7.69 -5.14
N GLY A 102 -13.55 6.67 -4.73
CA GLY A 102 -13.57 5.35 -5.36
C GLY A 102 -14.03 5.42 -6.81
N LYS A 103 -15.12 6.15 -7.08
CA LYS A 103 -15.64 6.38 -8.44
C LYS A 103 -14.68 7.16 -9.36
N SER A 104 -13.73 7.89 -8.79
CA SER A 104 -12.77 8.73 -9.54
C SER A 104 -11.40 8.09 -9.70
N MET A 105 -11.18 6.88 -9.18
CA MET A 105 -9.92 6.16 -9.31
C MET A 105 -9.81 5.47 -10.68
N GLN A 106 -8.58 5.42 -11.19
CA GLN A 106 -8.21 4.62 -12.36
C GLN A 106 -7.00 3.73 -11.99
N PRO A 107 -7.12 2.39 -11.98
CA PRO A 107 -8.34 1.62 -12.23
C PRO A 107 -9.41 1.81 -11.17
N LEU A 108 -10.68 1.61 -11.56
CA LEU A 108 -11.81 1.61 -10.63
C LEU A 108 -11.66 0.45 -9.64
N PRO A 109 -11.84 0.68 -8.31
CA PRO A 109 -11.84 -0.41 -7.34
C PRO A 109 -12.95 -1.41 -7.67
N GLY A 110 -12.60 -2.69 -7.77
CA GLY A 110 -13.58 -3.74 -8.00
C GLY A 110 -14.54 -3.90 -6.81
N PRO A 111 -15.77 -4.38 -7.02
CA PRO A 111 -16.65 -4.77 -5.92
C PRO A 111 -15.99 -5.90 -5.11
N LEU A 112 -16.20 -5.93 -3.80
CA LEU A 112 -15.64 -7.00 -2.95
C LEU A 112 -16.66 -8.12 -2.69
N VAL A 113 -17.89 -7.98 -3.18
CA VAL A 113 -18.95 -9.00 -3.07
C VAL A 113 -18.72 -10.22 -3.96
N ASP A 114 -17.80 -10.16 -4.93
CA ASP A 114 -17.39 -11.30 -5.76
C ASP A 114 -15.93 -11.72 -5.50
N ALA A 115 -15.28 -11.15 -4.48
CA ALA A 115 -13.86 -11.37 -4.21
C ALA A 115 -13.50 -12.86 -4.06
N ARG A 116 -14.38 -13.65 -3.44
CA ARG A 116 -14.21 -15.11 -3.27
C ARG A 116 -14.23 -15.90 -4.58
N GLN A 117 -14.79 -15.35 -5.65
CA GLN A 117 -14.77 -15.99 -6.97
C GLN A 117 -13.38 -15.91 -7.61
N HIS A 118 -12.59 -14.90 -7.22
CA HIS A 118 -11.34 -14.56 -7.87
C HIS A 118 -10.09 -14.81 -7.01
N TRP A 119 -10.25 -14.84 -5.68
CA TRP A 119 -9.14 -14.83 -4.73
C TRP A 119 -9.34 -15.83 -3.57
N ARG A 120 -8.24 -16.47 -3.16
CA ARG A 120 -8.16 -17.29 -1.94
C ARG A 120 -7.99 -16.38 -0.71
N PRO A 121 -8.35 -16.83 0.51
CA PRO A 121 -8.20 -16.00 1.71
C PRO A 121 -6.78 -15.49 1.96
N ARG A 122 -5.74 -16.32 1.76
CA ARG A 122 -4.34 -15.88 1.84
C ARG A 122 -3.97 -14.79 0.84
N GLU A 123 -4.56 -14.81 -0.35
CA GLU A 123 -4.33 -13.81 -1.39
C GLU A 123 -5.03 -12.49 -1.02
N LEU A 124 -6.24 -12.56 -0.47
CA LEU A 124 -6.95 -11.40 0.08
C LEU A 124 -6.16 -10.77 1.23
N TYR A 125 -5.64 -11.58 2.16
CA TYR A 125 -4.77 -11.10 3.22
C TYR A 125 -3.53 -10.39 2.66
N TRP A 126 -2.85 -10.99 1.68
CA TRP A 126 -1.68 -10.36 1.07
C TRP A 126 -2.01 -9.04 0.38
N LEU A 127 -3.14 -8.98 -0.34
CA LEU A 127 -3.64 -7.78 -1.03
C LEU A 127 -3.99 -6.66 -0.05
N VAL A 128 -4.70 -6.96 1.04
CA VAL A 128 -5.03 -5.97 2.06
C VAL A 128 -3.75 -5.51 2.77
N ARG A 129 -2.86 -6.42 3.15
CA ARG A 129 -1.62 -6.06 3.85
C ARG A 129 -0.72 -5.12 3.05
N HIS A 130 -0.48 -5.43 1.78
CA HIS A 130 0.55 -4.75 0.98
C HIS A 130 0.00 -3.78 -0.07
N GLY A 131 -1.32 -3.79 -0.32
CA GLY A 131 -1.94 -2.99 -1.37
C GLY A 131 -1.49 -3.39 -2.78
N LEU A 132 -1.73 -2.51 -3.75
CA LEU A 132 -1.34 -2.70 -5.14
C LEU A 132 -0.65 -1.45 -5.69
N LYS A 133 0.62 -1.60 -6.08
CA LYS A 133 1.40 -0.51 -6.68
C LYS A 133 0.73 0.02 -7.96
N MET A 134 0.86 1.32 -8.20
CA MET A 134 0.26 2.01 -9.35
C MET A 134 -1.27 1.89 -9.42
N THR A 135 -1.93 1.77 -8.26
CA THR A 135 -3.38 1.85 -8.11
C THR A 135 -3.73 2.73 -6.91
N GLY A 136 -5.01 3.01 -6.70
CA GLY A 136 -5.51 3.66 -5.49
C GLY A 136 -5.59 2.76 -4.26
N MET A 137 -5.23 1.47 -4.34
CA MET A 137 -5.33 0.51 -3.23
C MET A 137 -4.08 0.61 -2.32
N PRO A 138 -4.21 1.15 -1.09
CA PRO A 138 -3.07 1.36 -0.19
C PRO A 138 -2.63 0.06 0.51
N ALA A 139 -1.42 0.07 1.06
CA ALA A 139 -0.95 -0.95 1.99
C ALA A 139 -1.52 -0.68 3.40
N TRP A 140 -2.11 -1.69 4.02
CA TRP A 140 -2.70 -1.55 5.35
C TRP A 140 -1.77 -1.97 6.50
N GLU A 141 -0.61 -2.59 6.25
CA GLU A 141 0.32 -3.06 7.29
C GLU A 141 0.90 -1.97 8.22
N TYR A 142 0.84 -0.70 7.79
CA TYR A 142 1.22 0.46 8.60
C TYR A 142 0.03 1.14 9.28
N ARG A 143 -1.16 0.56 9.20
CA ARG A 143 -2.40 1.12 9.79
C ARG A 143 -3.13 0.08 10.63
N LEU A 144 -3.08 -1.18 10.20
CA LEU A 144 -3.72 -2.35 10.81
C LEU A 144 -2.66 -3.38 11.21
N ALA A 145 -2.91 -4.08 12.31
CA ALA A 145 -2.16 -5.27 12.70
C ALA A 145 -2.57 -6.49 11.86
N ASP A 146 -1.73 -7.53 11.84
CA ASP A 146 -2.00 -8.74 11.06
C ASP A 146 -3.31 -9.44 11.48
N SER A 147 -3.64 -9.43 12.77
CA SER A 147 -4.92 -9.96 13.27
C SER A 147 -6.13 -9.18 12.74
N GLU A 148 -6.04 -7.86 12.64
CA GLU A 148 -7.12 -7.00 12.12
C GLU A 148 -7.30 -7.17 10.62
N ILE A 149 -6.21 -7.37 9.88
CA ILE A 149 -6.26 -7.70 8.45
C ILE A 149 -6.99 -9.03 8.26
N TRP A 150 -6.67 -10.04 9.09
CA TRP A 150 -7.37 -11.32 9.05
C TRP A 150 -8.85 -11.19 9.44
N ASP A 151 -9.20 -10.36 10.43
CA ASP A 151 -10.59 -10.05 10.76
C ASP A 151 -11.35 -9.54 9.52
N VAL A 152 -10.78 -8.58 8.78
CA VAL A 152 -11.37 -8.08 7.52
C VAL A 152 -11.52 -9.18 6.48
N VAL A 153 -10.51 -10.04 6.31
CA VAL A 153 -10.57 -11.17 5.36
C VAL A 153 -11.67 -12.16 5.75
N ALA A 154 -11.87 -12.43 7.05
CA ALA A 154 -12.96 -13.25 7.54
C ALA A 154 -14.32 -12.63 7.17
N PHE A 155 -14.51 -11.32 7.36
CA PHE A 155 -15.72 -10.64 6.92
C PHE A 155 -15.93 -10.69 5.40
N MET A 156 -14.85 -10.54 4.61
CA MET A 156 -14.92 -10.68 3.15
C MET A 156 -15.38 -12.08 2.71
N GLN A 157 -15.24 -13.11 3.56
CA GLN A 157 -15.82 -14.42 3.28
C GLN A 157 -17.36 -14.40 3.32
N HIS A 158 -17.99 -13.50 4.08
CA HIS A 158 -19.44 -13.41 4.18
C HIS A 158 -20.05 -12.52 3.10
N LEU A 159 -19.33 -11.48 2.63
CA LEU A 159 -19.83 -10.47 1.68
C LEU A 159 -20.63 -11.03 0.48
N PRO A 160 -20.20 -12.10 -0.21
CA PRO A 160 -20.92 -12.62 -1.38
C PRO A 160 -22.32 -13.16 -1.07
N THR A 161 -22.61 -13.47 0.19
CA THR A 161 -23.91 -14.00 0.62
C THR A 161 -24.85 -12.93 1.18
N LEU A 162 -24.35 -11.70 1.36
CA LEU A 162 -25.12 -10.63 1.98
C LEU A 162 -25.87 -9.80 0.94
N ASN A 163 -27.16 -9.62 1.15
CA ASN A 163 -27.92 -8.55 0.50
C ASN A 163 -27.81 -7.23 1.31
N ALA A 164 -28.43 -6.16 0.80
CA ALA A 164 -28.38 -4.83 1.44
C ALA A 164 -28.91 -4.83 2.88
N THR A 165 -30.04 -5.51 3.14
CA THR A 165 -30.65 -5.59 4.47
C THR A 165 -29.76 -6.36 5.44
N GLN A 166 -29.20 -7.49 5.02
CA GLN A 166 -28.30 -8.30 5.83
C GLN A 166 -27.01 -7.54 6.14
N TYR A 167 -26.42 -6.86 5.16
CA TYR A 167 -25.25 -6.01 5.40
C TYR A 167 -25.56 -4.91 6.44
N ALA A 168 -26.72 -4.25 6.34
CA ALA A 168 -27.14 -3.25 7.33
C ALA A 168 -27.30 -3.85 8.74
N GLN A 169 -27.83 -5.06 8.86
CA GLN A 169 -27.93 -5.78 10.14
C GLN A 169 -26.55 -6.10 10.74
N TRP A 170 -25.59 -6.52 9.92
CA TRP A 170 -24.20 -6.70 10.36
C TRP A 170 -23.61 -5.39 10.93
N GLN A 171 -23.90 -4.24 10.29
CA GLN A 171 -23.44 -2.95 10.79
C GLN A 171 -24.09 -2.54 12.11
N GLN A 172 -25.37 -2.86 12.32
CA GLN A 172 -26.04 -2.63 13.60
C GLN A 172 -25.45 -3.50 14.72
N ARG A 173 -25.15 -4.78 14.43
CA ARG A 173 -24.53 -5.70 15.39
C ARG A 173 -23.16 -5.23 15.84
N THR A 174 -22.32 -4.76 14.91
CA THR A 174 -20.99 -4.25 15.26
C THR A 174 -21.04 -2.96 16.08
N ALA A 175 -22.06 -2.12 15.89
CA ALA A 175 -22.26 -0.91 16.69
C ALA A 175 -22.77 -1.20 18.12
N ALA A 176 -23.49 -2.32 18.30
CA ALA A 176 -24.06 -2.71 19.58
C ALA A 176 -23.09 -3.48 20.48
N GLU A 177 -21.99 -4.01 19.96
CA GLU A 177 -21.05 -4.83 20.73
C GLU A 177 -19.88 -3.98 21.28
N PRO A 178 -19.83 -3.69 22.60
CA PRO A 178 -18.85 -2.78 23.19
C PRO A 178 -17.39 -3.30 23.20
N VAL A 179 -17.16 -4.53 22.71
CA VAL A 179 -15.85 -5.24 22.74
C VAL A 179 -15.23 -5.38 21.35
N VAL A 180 -15.84 -4.83 20.29
CA VAL A 180 -15.21 -4.78 18.98
C VAL A 180 -14.27 -3.57 18.95
N PRO A 181 -12.94 -3.73 19.05
CA PRO A 181 -12.03 -2.60 19.01
C PRO A 181 -12.22 -1.80 17.72
N ALA A 182 -12.06 -0.49 17.82
CA ALA A 182 -12.01 0.39 16.66
C ALA A 182 -10.88 -0.09 15.74
N CYS A 183 -11.20 -0.27 14.46
CA CYS A 183 -10.27 -0.64 13.41
C CYS A 183 -9.02 0.26 13.43
N GLY A 184 -7.85 -0.34 13.58
CA GLY A 184 -6.56 0.34 13.73
C GLY A 184 -5.81 -0.15 14.94
N ARG A 185 -4.47 -0.02 14.89
CA ARG A 185 -3.57 -0.46 15.97
C ARG A 185 -4.00 0.11 17.34
N THR A 186 -4.59 -0.74 18.17
CA THR A 186 -4.90 -0.42 19.57
C THR A 186 -3.60 -0.24 20.36
N THR A 187 -3.67 0.48 21.48
CA THR A 187 -2.52 0.72 22.36
C THR A 187 -1.82 -0.57 22.82
N GLU A 188 -2.54 -1.68 22.95
CA GLU A 188 -1.99 -3.00 23.25
C GLU A 188 -1.17 -3.58 22.10
N THR A 189 -1.64 -3.45 20.85
CA THR A 189 -0.87 -3.89 19.68
C THR A 189 0.34 -2.99 19.41
N LEU A 190 0.29 -1.73 19.84
CA LEU A 190 1.41 -0.78 19.81
C LEU A 190 2.47 -1.03 20.90
N ALA A 191 2.18 -1.87 21.90
CA ALA A 191 3.09 -2.18 23.01
C ALA A 191 4.14 -3.27 22.67
N GLN A 192 3.94 -4.04 21.60
CA GLN A 192 4.92 -5.02 21.15
C GLN A 192 6.11 -4.32 20.49
N THR A 193 7.19 -4.14 21.27
CA THR A 193 8.47 -3.66 20.75
C THR A 193 9.17 -4.81 20.06
N THR A 194 9.23 -4.76 18.74
CA THR A 194 10.01 -5.70 17.92
C THR A 194 11.43 -5.19 17.72
N ALA A 195 12.31 -6.07 17.25
CA ALA A 195 13.65 -5.66 16.83
C ALA A 195 13.55 -4.59 15.74
N VAL A 196 14.43 -3.59 15.82
CA VAL A 196 14.49 -2.48 14.86
C VAL A 196 14.82 -3.03 13.47
N ASP A 197 14.03 -2.66 12.47
CA ASP A 197 14.22 -3.06 11.07
C ASP A 197 14.46 -1.84 10.17
N VAL A 198 15.71 -1.71 9.70
CA VAL A 198 16.17 -0.62 8.83
C VAL A 198 15.44 -0.62 7.48
N GLN A 199 15.16 -1.79 6.89
CA GLN A 199 14.49 -1.86 5.58
C GLN A 199 12.99 -1.56 5.71
N ARG A 200 12.38 -1.96 6.82
CA ARG A 200 11.02 -1.55 7.16
C ARG A 200 10.94 -0.04 7.41
N GLY A 201 11.95 0.54 8.05
CA GLY A 201 12.07 1.99 8.27
C GLY A 201 12.10 2.80 6.97
N ARG A 202 12.89 2.34 6.00
CA ARG A 202 12.94 2.91 4.65
C ARG A 202 11.56 2.90 3.97
N GLN A 203 10.83 1.81 4.10
CA GLN A 203 9.47 1.68 3.55
C GLN A 203 8.48 2.55 4.31
N ALA A 204 8.60 2.63 5.63
CA ALA A 204 7.74 3.43 6.48
C ALA A 204 7.81 4.91 6.11
N LEU A 205 8.99 5.45 5.76
CA LEU A 205 9.12 6.83 5.26
C LEU A 205 8.21 7.11 4.05
N HIS A 206 8.09 6.16 3.12
CA HIS A 206 7.15 6.29 2.00
C HIS A 206 5.68 6.16 2.46
N GLN A 207 5.39 5.20 3.33
CA GLN A 207 4.02 4.88 3.79
C GLN A 207 3.42 5.92 4.75
N TYR A 208 4.28 6.73 5.38
CA TYR A 208 3.92 7.92 6.14
C TYR A 208 4.05 9.21 5.32
N ALA A 209 4.17 9.09 3.99
CA ALA A 209 4.20 10.19 3.04
C ALA A 209 5.36 11.20 3.25
N CYS A 210 6.45 10.79 3.90
CA CYS A 210 7.61 11.67 4.10
C CYS A 210 8.20 12.13 2.75
N THR A 211 8.14 11.27 1.73
CA THR A 211 8.61 11.57 0.36
C THR A 211 7.78 12.61 -0.38
N ALA A 212 6.58 12.94 0.11
CA ALA A 212 5.79 14.04 -0.46
C ALA A 212 6.43 15.40 -0.18
N CYS A 213 7.24 15.52 0.88
CA CYS A 213 7.91 16.76 1.26
C CYS A 213 9.44 16.66 1.19
N HIS A 214 10.00 15.49 1.46
CA HIS A 214 11.44 15.28 1.60
C HIS A 214 12.01 14.36 0.52
N SER A 215 13.02 14.83 -0.21
CA SER A 215 13.89 13.94 -0.97
C SER A 215 14.67 13.03 -0.01
N THR A 216 14.53 11.72 -0.22
CA THR A 216 15.10 10.70 0.67
C THR A 216 15.91 9.71 -0.15
N PRO A 217 17.25 9.64 0.02
CA PRO A 217 18.08 8.66 -0.67
C PRO A 217 17.53 7.24 -0.46
N GLY A 218 17.54 6.41 -1.51
CA GLY A 218 17.08 5.02 -1.42
C GLY A 218 15.56 4.81 -1.34
N VAL A 219 14.75 5.87 -1.34
CA VAL A 219 13.28 5.79 -1.44
C VAL A 219 12.84 6.35 -2.78
N THR A 220 12.19 5.52 -3.60
CA THR A 220 11.69 5.93 -4.91
C THR A 220 10.54 6.92 -4.75
N GLY A 221 10.64 8.06 -5.43
CA GLY A 221 9.61 9.10 -5.43
C GLY A 221 10.07 10.32 -6.22
N PRO A 222 9.18 11.28 -6.48
CA PRO A 222 9.58 12.57 -7.05
C PRO A 222 10.56 13.29 -6.12
N ALA A 223 11.45 14.09 -6.68
CA ALA A 223 12.33 14.93 -5.90
C ALA A 223 11.51 16.08 -5.26
N ALA A 224 11.13 15.90 -3.99
CA ALA A 224 10.43 16.90 -3.20
C ALA A 224 11.42 17.73 -2.37
N PHE A 225 11.20 19.05 -2.36
CA PHE A 225 12.06 20.03 -1.66
C PHE A 225 11.25 20.98 -0.75
N VAL A 226 10.05 20.56 -0.34
CA VAL A 226 9.23 21.33 0.62
C VAL A 226 9.89 21.29 2.00
N GLY A 227 10.33 20.09 2.41
CA GLY A 227 11.24 19.91 3.53
C GLY A 227 12.69 19.84 3.05
N PRO A 228 13.68 20.12 3.94
CA PRO A 228 15.07 19.87 3.62
C PRO A 228 15.27 18.41 3.17
N PRO A 229 16.13 18.13 2.19
CA PRO A 229 16.53 16.76 1.86
C PRO A 229 16.90 15.97 3.12
N LEU A 230 16.75 14.64 3.11
CA LEU A 230 17.16 13.77 4.22
C LEU A 230 18.49 13.07 3.95
N ASP A 231 19.23 13.51 2.92
CA ASP A 231 20.61 13.06 2.71
C ASP A 231 21.49 13.43 3.92
N ARG A 232 22.47 12.56 4.18
CA ARG A 232 23.48 12.78 5.22
C ARG A 232 22.90 13.08 6.60
N PHE A 233 21.67 12.62 6.88
CA PHE A 233 20.93 12.94 8.10
C PHE A 233 21.72 12.60 9.36
N ALA A 234 22.47 11.49 9.35
CA ALA A 234 23.27 11.04 10.48
C ALA A 234 24.40 12.01 10.87
N THR A 235 24.81 12.90 9.96
CA THR A 235 25.88 13.88 10.22
C THR A 235 25.36 15.23 10.74
N ARG A 236 24.04 15.42 10.80
CA ARG A 236 23.43 16.68 11.25
C ARG A 236 23.58 16.82 12.76
N GLY A 237 23.91 18.03 13.23
CA GLY A 237 23.93 18.32 14.66
C GLY A 237 22.54 18.44 15.28
N LEU A 238 21.57 18.94 14.51
CA LEU A 238 20.22 19.24 14.99
C LEU A 238 19.12 18.61 14.10
N ILE A 239 18.05 18.14 14.74
CA ILE A 239 16.79 17.74 14.13
C ILE A 239 15.87 18.96 14.11
N ALA A 240 15.36 19.33 12.94
CA ALA A 240 14.47 20.47 12.72
C ALA A 240 14.99 21.83 13.25
N GLY A 241 16.29 21.93 13.53
CA GLY A 241 16.93 23.09 14.16
C GLY A 241 16.61 23.26 15.65
N THR A 242 16.03 22.26 16.31
CA THR A 242 15.56 22.37 17.71
C THR A 242 16.21 21.35 18.65
N LEU A 243 16.26 20.07 18.25
CA LEU A 243 16.76 18.99 19.12
C LEU A 243 18.14 18.51 18.69
N PRO A 244 19.05 18.15 19.62
CA PRO A 244 20.25 17.38 19.29
C PRO A 244 19.90 16.09 18.53
N ASN A 245 20.68 15.75 17.51
CA ASN A 245 20.42 14.58 16.68
C ASN A 245 20.80 13.27 17.37
N THR A 246 19.88 12.75 18.18
CA THR A 246 19.98 11.44 18.83
C THR A 246 18.82 10.54 18.39
N PRO A 247 18.95 9.20 18.47
CA PRO A 247 17.87 8.28 18.11
C PRO A 247 16.56 8.60 18.84
N ASP A 248 16.61 8.86 20.15
CA ASP A 248 15.41 9.16 20.96
C ASP A 248 14.76 10.48 20.58
N ASN A 249 15.56 11.52 20.29
CA ASN A 249 15.03 12.81 19.83
C ASN A 249 14.44 12.69 18.43
N LEU A 250 15.00 11.85 17.57
CA LEU A 250 14.46 11.60 16.23
C LEU A 250 13.13 10.86 16.31
N VAL A 251 13.03 9.82 17.14
CA VAL A 251 11.76 9.12 17.40
C VAL A 251 10.71 10.11 17.94
N ARG A 252 11.08 10.94 18.93
CA ARG A 252 10.19 11.98 19.48
C ARG A 252 9.73 12.96 18.40
N TRP A 253 10.64 13.43 17.56
CA TRP A 253 10.32 14.34 16.46
C TRP A 253 9.35 13.71 15.46
N LEU A 254 9.61 12.47 15.03
CA LEU A 254 8.76 11.77 14.06
C LEU A 254 7.34 11.51 14.58
N MET A 255 7.20 11.27 15.88
CA MET A 255 5.90 11.01 16.51
C MET A 255 5.12 12.28 16.88
N HIS A 256 5.82 13.37 17.18
CA HIS A 256 5.22 14.55 17.84
C HIS A 256 5.82 15.87 17.30
N THR A 257 5.68 16.09 16.00
CA THR A 257 6.27 17.23 15.29
C THR A 257 5.81 18.58 15.86
N GLN A 258 4.51 18.74 16.10
CA GLN A 258 3.93 20.01 16.56
C GLN A 258 4.20 20.26 18.04
N LYS A 259 4.40 19.21 18.85
CA LYS A 259 4.83 19.38 20.25
C LYS A 259 6.29 19.79 20.37
N VAL A 260 7.15 19.23 19.51
CA VAL A 260 8.59 19.55 19.52
C VAL A 260 8.88 20.91 18.90
N LYS A 261 8.20 21.28 17.81
CA LYS A 261 8.35 22.58 17.13
C LYS A 261 6.97 23.12 16.71
N PRO A 262 6.26 23.82 17.60
CA PRO A 262 4.95 24.39 17.29
C PRO A 262 4.98 25.28 16.05
N GLY A 263 4.00 25.12 15.16
CA GLY A 263 3.89 25.91 13.92
C GLY A 263 4.81 25.47 12.79
N THR A 264 5.53 24.35 12.95
CA THR A 264 6.27 23.75 11.83
C THR A 264 5.32 23.32 10.70
N ALA A 265 5.77 23.40 9.46
CA ALA A 265 5.01 22.92 8.30
C ALA A 265 4.88 21.39 8.26
N MET A 266 5.74 20.65 8.98
CA MET A 266 5.64 19.18 9.07
C MET A 266 4.42 18.80 9.93
N PRO A 267 3.40 18.13 9.40
CA PRO A 267 2.18 17.82 10.14
C PRO A 267 2.42 16.74 11.20
N GLU A 268 1.46 16.54 12.10
CA GLU A 268 1.39 15.32 12.91
C GLU A 268 0.94 14.16 12.01
N LEU A 269 1.81 13.16 11.85
CA LEU A 269 1.59 12.04 10.93
C LEU A 269 0.99 10.79 11.60
N GLY A 270 0.87 10.80 12.93
CA GLY A 270 0.42 9.65 13.70
C GLY A 270 1.36 8.45 13.57
N VAL A 271 2.68 8.70 13.56
CA VAL A 271 3.69 7.64 13.45
C VAL A 271 3.64 6.76 14.70
N ALA A 272 3.51 5.45 14.50
CA ALA A 272 3.54 4.51 15.62
C ALA A 272 4.97 4.40 16.19
N PRO A 273 5.12 4.08 17.49
CA PRO A 273 6.43 4.03 18.14
C PRO A 273 7.45 3.12 17.44
N GLN A 274 7.04 1.92 17.02
CA GLN A 274 7.94 1.01 16.29
C GLN A 274 8.35 1.58 14.93
N ASP A 275 7.41 2.15 14.19
CA ASP A 275 7.68 2.71 12.86
C ASP A 275 8.65 3.89 12.96
N ALA A 276 8.51 4.73 14.00
CA ALA A 276 9.42 5.83 14.26
C ALA A 276 10.85 5.32 14.59
N ARG A 277 10.98 4.24 15.36
CA ARG A 277 12.28 3.61 15.65
C ARG A 277 12.94 3.06 14.39
N ASP A 278 12.19 2.34 13.56
CA ASP A 278 12.67 1.78 12.30
C ASP A 278 13.11 2.90 11.33
N MET A 279 12.30 3.96 11.20
CA MET A 279 12.64 5.14 10.40
C MET A 279 13.91 5.84 10.93
N ALA A 280 14.01 6.04 12.24
CA ALA A 280 15.17 6.68 12.85
C ALA A 280 16.45 5.88 12.58
N ALA A 281 16.38 4.55 12.67
CA ALA A 281 17.50 3.67 12.35
C ALA A 281 17.90 3.75 10.88
N TYR A 282 16.93 3.83 9.96
CA TYR A 282 17.23 4.07 8.55
C TYR A 282 17.91 5.41 8.29
N LEU A 283 17.39 6.50 8.88
CA LEU A 283 17.96 7.84 8.73
C LEU A 283 19.38 7.93 9.32
N ALA A 284 19.67 7.16 10.37
CA ALA A 284 21.02 7.04 10.93
C ALA A 284 22.03 6.35 9.99
N THR A 285 21.56 5.64 8.95
CA THR A 285 22.45 5.06 7.92
C THR A 285 22.85 6.08 6.84
N LEU A 286 22.15 7.21 6.74
CA LEU A 286 22.38 8.22 5.70
C LEU A 286 23.51 9.16 6.13
N ARG A 287 24.71 8.97 5.60
CA ARG A 287 25.92 9.77 5.87
C ARG A 287 26.35 10.60 4.69
#